data_AF-A0AAD7MB42-F1
#
_entry.id   AF-A0AAD7MB42-F1
#
_cell.length_a   1.000
_cell.length_b   1.000
_cell.length_c   1.000
_cell.angle_alpha   90.00
_cell.angle_beta   90.00
_cell.angle_gamma   90.00
#
_symmetry.space_group_name_H-M   'P 1'
#
loop_
_entity.id
_entity.type
_entity.pdbx_description
1 polymer ?
#
loop_
_entity_poly.entity_id
_entity_poly.type
_entity_poly.pdbx_seq_one_letter_code
_entity_poly.pdbx_strand_id
1 'polypeptide(L)'
;AIDNFVYKNRELRHLELSEADWDAITLVAGWLEAFRTATTEMSATKTPMISTTHAVFRGLQEHLRGILRSLPDSTIPQLKLGIIAAHTKLSEYYTKFDESPLYTWAGRK
;
A
#
# COMPACT_ATOMS: atom_id res chain seq x y z
N ALA A 1 25.61 2.39 -0.81
CA ALA A 1 26.14 3.12 -1.98
C ALA A 1 25.76 4.60 -1.94
N ILE A 2 24.51 4.92 -1.59
CA ILE A 2 23.99 6.29 -1.45
C ILE A 2 24.64 7.02 -0.26
N ASP A 3 24.81 6.38 0.89
CA ASP A 3 25.41 7.03 2.08
C ASP A 3 26.88 7.44 1.83
N ASN A 4 27.65 6.59 1.14
CA ASN A 4 29.03 6.90 0.75
C ASN A 4 29.08 8.05 -0.27
N PHE A 5 28.06 8.19 -1.11
CA PHE A 5 27.95 9.30 -2.07
C PHE A 5 27.59 10.61 -1.35
N VAL A 6 26.66 10.59 -0.40
CA VAL A 6 26.30 11.74 0.44
C VAL A 6 27.47 12.17 1.34
N TYR A 7 28.18 11.21 1.93
CA TYR A 7 29.36 11.48 2.76
C TYR A 7 30.48 12.20 1.99
N LYS A 8 30.71 11.82 0.73
CA LYS A 8 31.72 12.42 -0.16
C LYS A 8 31.34 13.81 -0.68
N ASN A 9 30.04 14.11 -0.78
CA ASN A 9 29.54 15.39 -1.28
C ASN A 9 29.06 16.26 -0.11
N ARG A 10 29.93 17.17 0.34
CA ARG A 10 29.74 17.96 1.56
C ARG A 10 28.45 18.79 1.57
N GLU A 11 27.96 19.18 0.39
CA GLU A 11 26.71 19.93 0.18
C GLU A 11 25.46 19.08 0.47
N LEU A 12 25.56 17.75 0.32
CA LEU A 12 24.46 16.81 0.48
C LEU A 12 24.36 16.23 1.90
N ARG A 13 25.27 16.55 2.82
CA ARG A 13 25.26 16.03 4.20
C ARG A 13 23.96 16.29 4.97
N HIS A 14 23.22 17.33 4.61
CA HIS A 14 21.92 17.63 5.22
C HIS A 14 20.83 16.60 4.83
N LEU A 15 21.09 15.74 3.84
CA LEU A 15 20.24 14.63 3.39
C LEU A 15 20.77 13.27 3.87
N GLU A 16 21.75 13.26 4.78
CA GLU A 16 22.23 12.02 5.38
C GLU A 16 21.11 11.38 6.19
N LEU A 17 20.68 10.20 5.76
CA LEU A 17 19.59 9.45 6.36
C LEU A 17 20.14 8.61 7.50
N SER A 18 19.43 8.58 8.62
CA SER A 18 19.74 7.65 9.71
C SER A 18 19.34 6.22 9.35
N GLU A 19 19.84 5.24 10.10
CA GLU A 19 19.40 3.85 9.97
C GLU A 19 17.88 3.71 10.15
N ALA A 20 17.29 4.47 11.08
CA ALA A 20 15.85 4.52 11.29
C ALA A 20 15.08 5.08 10.08
N ASP A 21 15.66 6.05 9.35
CA ASP A 21 15.05 6.58 8.13
C ASP A 21 15.12 5.54 6.99
N TRP A 22 16.21 4.80 6.89
CA TRP A 22 16.35 3.68 5.94
C TRP A 22 15.37 2.55 6.22
N ASP A 23 15.12 2.22 7.50
CA ASP A 23 14.10 1.25 7.91
C ASP A 23 12.70 1.73 7.52
N ALA A 24 12.39 3.00 7.78
CA ALA A 24 11.12 3.61 7.39
C ALA A 24 10.92 3.60 5.86
N ILE A 25 11.97 3.93 5.10
CA ILE A 25 11.94 3.87 3.63
C ILE A 25 11.76 2.44 3.14
N THR A 26 12.38 1.46 3.77
CA THR A 26 12.23 0.04 3.41
C THR A 26 10.81 -0.45 3.66
N LEU A 27 10.23 -0.08 4.80
CA LEU A 27 8.84 -0.38 5.15
C LEU A 27 7.87 0.26 4.15
N VAL A 28 8.10 1.52 3.79
CA VAL A 28 7.36 2.20 2.72
C VAL A 28 7.61 1.48 1.38
N ALA A 29 8.83 1.20 0.95
CA ALA A 29 9.06 0.53 -0.34
C ALA A 29 8.31 -0.82 -0.46
N GLY A 30 8.30 -1.62 0.61
CA GLY A 30 7.53 -2.86 0.68
C GLY A 30 6.03 -2.67 0.47
N TRP A 31 5.44 -1.57 0.96
CA TRP A 31 4.04 -1.25 0.72
C TRP A 31 3.74 -1.10 -0.79
N LEU A 32 4.70 -0.56 -1.56
CA LEU A 32 4.47 -0.02 -2.91
C LEU A 32 4.57 -1.18 -3.85
N GLU A 33 5.51 -2.08 -3.54
CA GLU A 33 5.65 -3.36 -4.17
C GLU A 33 4.38 -4.21 -3.99
N ALA A 34 3.80 -4.29 -2.80
CA ALA A 34 2.55 -5.01 -2.59
C ALA A 34 1.40 -4.44 -3.44
N PHE A 35 1.24 -3.11 -3.47
CA PHE A 35 0.25 -2.44 -4.32
C PHE A 35 0.52 -2.65 -5.81
N ARG A 36 1.79 -2.56 -6.23
CA ARG A 36 2.21 -2.78 -7.62
C ARG A 36 1.91 -4.20 -8.06
N THR A 37 2.24 -5.20 -7.25
CA THR A 37 1.98 -6.60 -7.54
C THR A 37 0.48 -6.85 -7.69
N ALA A 38 -0.32 -6.41 -6.71
CA ALA A 38 -1.78 -6.51 -6.77
C ALA A 38 -2.37 -5.84 -8.03
N THR A 39 -1.91 -4.63 -8.37
CA THR A 39 -2.38 -3.91 -9.56
C THR A 39 -1.94 -4.61 -10.85
N THR A 40 -0.74 -5.18 -10.88
CA THR A 40 -0.20 -5.91 -12.04
C THR A 40 -1.01 -7.18 -12.28
N GLU A 41 -1.31 -7.94 -11.23
CA GLU A 41 -2.15 -9.14 -11.31
C GLU A 41 -3.55 -8.80 -11.82
N MET A 42 -4.19 -7.78 -11.24
CA MET A 42 -5.53 -7.35 -11.65
C MET A 42 -5.57 -6.81 -13.09
N SER A 43 -4.51 -6.13 -13.53
CA SER A 43 -4.40 -5.58 -14.89
C SER A 43 -4.05 -6.64 -15.94
N ALA A 44 -3.37 -7.72 -15.55
CA ALA A 44 -3.03 -8.83 -16.44
C ALA A 44 -4.25 -9.70 -16.77
N THR A 45 -5.24 -9.78 -15.89
CA THR A 45 -6.48 -10.50 -16.14
C THR A 45 -7.39 -9.72 -17.10
N LYS A 46 -7.63 -10.29 -18.29
CA LYS A 46 -8.56 -9.75 -19.31
C LYS A 46 -10.00 -9.57 -18.79
N THR A 47 -10.40 -10.39 -17.82
CA THR A 47 -11.63 -10.29 -17.03
C THR A 47 -11.28 -10.68 -15.60
N PRO A 48 -10.96 -9.73 -14.71
CA PRO A 48 -10.69 -10.05 -13.32
C PRO A 48 -11.96 -10.64 -12.71
N MET A 49 -11.86 -11.85 -12.15
CA MET A 49 -13.00 -12.44 -11.43
C MET A 49 -13.23 -11.64 -10.15
N ILE A 50 -14.48 -11.33 -9.85
CA ILE A 50 -14.86 -10.52 -8.69
C ILE A 50 -14.34 -11.15 -7.39
N SER A 51 -14.37 -12.48 -7.28
CA SER A 51 -13.81 -13.22 -6.13
C SER A 51 -12.30 -12.99 -5.94
N THR A 52 -11.52 -12.96 -7.02
CA THR A 52 -10.09 -12.64 -6.97
C THR A 52 -9.85 -11.18 -6.63
N THR A 53 -10.63 -10.25 -7.18
CA THR A 53 -10.54 -8.82 -6.85
C THR A 53 -10.88 -8.54 -5.38
N HIS A 54 -11.91 -9.18 -4.83
CA HIS A 54 -12.25 -9.08 -3.41
C HIS A 54 -11.13 -9.61 -2.50
N ALA A 55 -10.53 -10.74 -2.86
CA ALA A 55 -9.42 -11.32 -2.11
C ALA A 55 -8.19 -10.40 -2.12
N VAL A 56 -7.87 -9.79 -3.27
CA VAL A 56 -6.76 -8.83 -3.41
C VAL A 56 -6.99 -7.58 -2.57
N PHE A 57 -8.17 -6.96 -2.65
CA PHE A 57 -8.47 -5.78 -1.83
C PHE A 57 -8.44 -6.07 -0.33
N ARG A 58 -9.01 -7.21 0.09
CA ARG A 58 -8.96 -7.65 1.49
C ARG A 58 -7.53 -7.91 1.96
N GLY A 59 -6.70 -8.55 1.12
CA GLY A 59 -5.28 -8.77 1.40
C GLY A 59 -4.51 -7.47 1.60
N LEU A 60 -4.73 -6.48 0.73
CA LEU A 60 -4.12 -5.14 0.85
C LEU A 60 -4.58 -4.42 2.12
N GLN A 61 -5.87 -4.50 2.48
CA GLN A 61 -6.38 -3.90 3.71
C GLN A 61 -5.78 -4.52 4.97
N GLU A 62 -5.69 -5.85 5.05
CA GLU A 62 -5.09 -6.53 6.20
C GLU A 62 -3.59 -6.22 6.30
N HIS A 63 -2.90 -6.14 5.16
CA HIS A 63 -1.50 -5.73 5.12
C HIS A 63 -1.29 -4.31 5.67
N LEU A 64 -2.10 -3.33 5.24
CA LEU A 64 -2.05 -1.97 5.78
C LEU A 64 -2.41 -1.91 7.27
N ARG A 65 -3.33 -2.76 7.73
CA ARG A 65 -3.68 -2.87 9.15
C ARG A 65 -2.53 -3.43 9.98
N GLY A 66 -1.81 -4.42 9.46
CA GLY A 66 -0.60 -4.95 10.07
C GLY A 66 0.48 -3.88 10.20
N ILE A 67 0.67 -3.08 9.15
CA ILE A 67 1.64 -1.98 9.12
C ILE A 67 1.28 -0.91 10.16
N LEU A 68 0.01 -0.49 10.24
CA LEU A 68 -0.44 0.47 11.26
C LEU A 68 -0.15 0.01 12.69
N ARG A 69 -0.12 -1.31 12.94
CA ARG A 69 0.21 -1.89 14.25
C ARG A 69 1.71 -1.96 14.52
N SER A 70 2.53 -2.12 13.49
CA SER A 70 4.00 -2.19 13.62
C SER A 70 4.66 -0.81 13.63
N LEU A 71 3.91 0.25 13.32
CA LEU A 71 4.40 1.61 13.25
C LEU A 71 4.70 2.18 14.65
N PRO A 72 5.93 2.68 14.91
CA PRO A 72 6.26 3.29 16.18
C PRO A 72 5.50 4.60 16.40
N ASP A 73 5.26 4.97 17.65
CA ASP A 73 4.51 6.18 17.99
C ASP A 73 5.21 7.48 17.59
N SER A 74 6.54 7.43 17.43
CA SER A 74 7.37 8.53 16.91
C SER A 74 7.19 8.81 15.42
N THR A 75 6.41 8.00 14.69
CA THR A 75 6.24 8.18 13.24
C THR A 75 5.54 9.50 12.92
N ILE A 76 6.05 10.18 11.88
CA ILE A 76 5.47 11.37 11.27
C ILE A 76 3.95 11.21 11.07
N PRO A 77 3.12 12.11 11.62
CA PRO A 77 1.66 12.02 11.55
C PRO A 77 1.10 11.94 10.13
N GLN A 78 1.78 12.57 9.17
CA GLN A 78 1.41 12.56 7.75
C GLN A 78 1.48 11.15 7.15
N LEU A 79 2.43 10.32 7.58
CA LEU A 79 2.54 8.94 7.12
C LEU A 79 1.37 8.09 7.62
N LYS A 80 1.01 8.25 8.91
CA LYS A 80 -0.17 7.61 9.50
C LYS A 80 -1.45 8.01 8.76
N LEU A 81 -1.62 9.31 8.47
CA LEU A 81 -2.77 9.81 7.70
C LEU A 81 -2.81 9.24 6.28
N GLY A 82 -1.66 9.15 5.59
CA GLY A 82 -1.57 8.54 4.26
C GLY A 82 -2.01 7.08 4.24
N ILE A 83 -1.60 6.29 5.25
CA ILE A 83 -1.99 4.89 5.37
C ILE A 83 -3.49 4.74 5.66
N ILE A 84 -4.03 5.59 6.55
CA ILE A 84 -5.46 5.61 6.84
C ILE A 84 -6.26 5.98 5.57
N ALA A 85 -5.81 7.00 4.83
CA ALA A 85 -6.45 7.40 3.58
C ALA A 85 -6.41 6.27 2.53
N ALA A 86 -5.28 5.57 2.39
CA ALA A 86 -5.15 4.42 1.50
C ALA A 86 -6.10 3.28 1.91
N HIS A 87 -6.18 2.96 3.20
CA HIS A 87 -7.09 1.94 3.73
C HIS A 87 -8.56 2.30 3.46
N THR A 88 -8.96 3.55 3.73
CA THR A 88 -10.31 4.06 3.44
C THR A 88 -10.62 3.98 1.95
N LYS A 89 -9.66 4.35 1.09
CA LYS A 89 -9.84 4.31 -0.36
C LYS A 89 -10.05 2.89 -0.88
N LEU A 90 -9.29 1.91 -0.36
CA LEU A 90 -9.51 0.50 -0.66
C LEU A 90 -10.89 0.03 -0.20
N SER A 91 -11.37 0.52 0.94
CA SER A 91 -12.72 0.21 1.42
C SER A 91 -13.80 0.78 0.50
N GLU A 92 -13.64 2.01 0.01
CA GLU A 92 -14.56 2.59 -0.97
C GLU A 92 -14.62 1.77 -2.26
N TYR A 93 -13.46 1.32 -2.75
CA TYR A 93 -13.41 0.45 -3.93
C TYR A 93 -14.13 -0.87 -3.65
N TYR A 94 -13.86 -1.51 -2.51
CA TYR A 94 -14.54 -2.73 -2.10
C TYR A 94 -16.06 -2.57 -2.11
N THR A 95 -16.61 -1.52 -1.48
CA THR A 95 -18.06 -1.27 -1.44
C THR A 95 -18.64 -1.00 -2.83
N LYS A 96 -17.95 -0.24 -3.69
CA LYS A 96 -18.42 0.02 -5.05
C LYS A 96 -18.47 -1.22 -5.94
N PHE A 97 -17.56 -2.18 -5.71
CA PHE A 97 -17.60 -3.46 -6.42
C PHE A 97 -18.76 -4.34 -5.94
N ASP A 98 -19.10 -4.28 -4.65
CA ASP A 98 -20.22 -5.02 -4.04
C ASP A 98 -21.60 -4.45 -4.43
N GLU A 99 -21.72 -3.13 -4.53
CA GLU A 99 -22.95 -2.43 -4.95
C GLU A 99 -23.27 -2.55 -6.46
N SER A 100 -22.34 -3.12 -7.26
CA SER A 100 -22.54 -3.28 -8.69
C SER A 100 -23.65 -4.30 -9.00
N PRO A 101 -24.68 -3.96 -9.79
CA PRO A 101 -25.85 -4.80 -10.03
C PRO A 101 -25.56 -6.13 -10.76
N LEU A 102 -24.33 -6.34 -11.24
CA LEU A 102 -23.85 -7.64 -11.73
C LEU A 102 -24.06 -8.77 -10.70
N TYR A 103 -23.99 -8.46 -9.40
CA TYR A 103 -24.24 -9.40 -8.31
C TYR A 103 -25.70 -9.86 -8.23
N THR A 104 -26.65 -8.94 -8.42
CA THR A 104 -28.09 -9.25 -8.36
C THR A 104 -28.58 -10.12 -9.52
N TRP A 105 -27.86 -10.14 -10.65
CA TRP A 105 -28.21 -10.95 -11.83
C TRP A 105 -27.61 -12.35 -11.78
N ALA A 106 -26.41 -12.53 -11.22
CA ALA A 106 -25.76 -13.84 -11.10
C ALA A 106 -26.34 -14.72 -9.97
N GLY A 107 -26.94 -14.11 -8.94
CA GLY A 107 -27.60 -14.83 -7.83
C GLY A 107 -29.08 -15.16 -8.08
N ARG A 108 -29.66 -14.71 -9.20
CA ARG A 108 -31.00 -15.10 -9.64
C ARG A 108 -30.89 -16.25 -10.64
N LYS A 109 -30.64 -17.46 -10.15
CA LYS A 109 -30.92 -18.66 -10.91
C LYS A 109 -31.48 -19.74 -10.00
#